data_AF-A0A538J389-F1
#
_entry.id   AF-A0A538J389-F1
#
_cell.length_a   1.000
_cell.length_b   1.000
_cell.length_c   1.000
_cell.angle_alpha   90.00
_cell.angle_beta   90.00
_cell.angle_gamma   90.00
#
_symmetry.space_group_name_H-M   'P 1'
#
loop_
_entity.id
_entity.type
_entity.pdbx_description
1 polymer ?
#
loop_
_entity_poly.entity_id
_entity_poly.type
_entity_poly.pdbx_seq_one_letter_code
_entity_poly.pdbx_strand_id
1 'polypeptide(L)'
;MAALEDELAEDPAGTLPELDDLIARMLEESGYELHDPVVRSGDEREVVAEYLAAHEITGALERGADDISPGDVAAAINGLRLIFDFLVAERSDVDANFNQHE
;
A
#
# COMPACT_ATOMS: atom_id res chain seq x y z
N MET A 1 -2.72 -10.33 4.37
CA MET A 1 -2.21 -9.36 5.36
C MET A 1 -1.85 -9.98 6.70
N ALA A 2 -2.71 -10.79 7.35
CA ALA A 2 -2.44 -11.32 8.70
C ALA A 2 -1.05 -11.98 8.89
N ALA A 3 -0.55 -12.73 7.92
CA ALA A 3 0.80 -13.33 8.00
C ALA A 3 1.94 -12.29 7.98
N LEU A 4 1.78 -11.19 7.22
CA LEU A 4 2.77 -10.10 7.16
C LEU A 4 2.71 -9.22 8.41
N GLU A 5 1.55 -9.12 9.07
CA GLU A 5 1.40 -8.32 10.29
C GLU A 5 2.25 -8.86 11.45
N ASP A 6 2.29 -10.19 11.60
CA ASP A 6 3.14 -10.84 12.60
C ASP A 6 4.62 -10.60 12.28
N GLU A 7 5.00 -10.70 11.01
CA GLU A 7 6.38 -10.52 10.55
C GLU A 7 6.83 -9.06 10.67
N LEU A 8 5.95 -8.08 10.38
CA LEU A 8 6.17 -6.65 10.63
C LEU A 8 6.39 -6.31 12.11
N ALA A 9 5.83 -7.10 13.03
CA ALA A 9 6.03 -6.92 14.46
C ALA A 9 7.43 -7.41 14.91
N GLU A 10 8.01 -8.37 14.19
CA GLU A 10 9.32 -8.94 14.48
C GLU A 10 10.45 -8.20 13.72
N ASP A 11 10.27 -7.91 12.44
CA ASP A 11 11.21 -7.22 11.57
C ASP A 11 10.52 -6.23 10.61
N PRO A 12 10.12 -5.04 11.10
CA PRO A 12 9.39 -4.07 10.28
C PRO A 12 10.17 -3.57 9.06
N ALA A 13 11.50 -3.46 9.18
CA ALA A 13 12.35 -3.01 8.09
C ALA A 13 12.55 -4.13 7.06
N GLY A 14 12.74 -5.37 7.53
CA GLY A 14 12.88 -6.53 6.66
C GLY A 14 11.61 -6.91 5.91
N THR A 15 10.43 -6.67 6.49
CA THR A 15 9.11 -7.03 5.90
C THR A 15 8.46 -5.90 5.09
N LEU A 16 8.95 -4.66 5.20
CA LEU A 16 8.39 -3.52 4.46
C LEU A 16 8.38 -3.74 2.93
N PRO A 17 9.43 -4.28 2.28
CA PRO A 17 9.42 -4.57 0.85
C PRO A 17 8.31 -5.54 0.43
N GLU A 18 8.08 -6.60 1.20
CA GLU A 18 7.03 -7.58 0.92
C GLU A 18 5.62 -6.98 1.06
N LEU A 19 5.45 -6.05 2.01
CA LEU A 19 4.22 -5.28 2.14
C LEU A 19 4.02 -4.36 0.93
N ASP A 20 5.06 -3.63 0.51
CA ASP A 20 5.02 -2.73 -0.66
C ASP A 20 4.60 -3.48 -1.92
N ASP A 21 5.23 -4.62 -2.21
CA ASP A 21 4.93 -5.48 -3.35
C ASP A 21 3.48 -6.01 -3.35
N LEU A 22 2.97 -6.36 -2.17
CA LEU A 22 1.59 -6.80 -2.03
C LEU A 22 0.61 -5.67 -2.40
N ILE A 23 0.83 -4.47 -1.86
CA ILE A 23 -0.03 -3.33 -2.12
C ILE A 23 0.06 -2.89 -3.57
N ALA A 24 1.26 -2.88 -4.17
CA ALA A 24 1.47 -2.59 -5.58
C ALA A 24 0.59 -3.48 -6.46
N ARG A 25 0.66 -4.80 -6.24
CA ARG A 25 -0.15 -5.77 -6.98
C ARG A 25 -1.65 -5.54 -6.79
N MET A 26 -2.08 -5.28 -5.56
CA MET A 26 -3.50 -5.04 -5.29
C MET A 26 -4.01 -3.77 -5.96
N LEU A 27 -3.22 -2.70 -5.97
CA LEU A 27 -3.55 -1.46 -6.68
C LEU A 27 -3.67 -1.71 -8.18
N GLU A 28 -2.70 -2.41 -8.79
CA GLU A 28 -2.75 -2.77 -10.21
C GLU A 28 -3.96 -3.65 -10.55
N GLU A 29 -4.27 -4.65 -9.72
CA GLU A 29 -5.44 -5.52 -9.88
C GLU A 29 -6.77 -4.76 -9.76
N SER A 30 -6.82 -3.74 -8.90
CA SER A 30 -7.96 -2.82 -8.79
C SER A 30 -7.99 -1.76 -9.90
N GLY A 31 -7.01 -1.78 -10.81
CA GLY A 31 -6.95 -0.91 -11.98
C GLY A 31 -6.37 0.48 -11.73
N TYR A 32 -5.59 0.66 -10.66
CA TYR A 32 -4.83 1.89 -10.40
C TYR A 32 -3.59 1.96 -11.30
N GLU A 33 -3.28 3.16 -11.81
CA GLU A 33 -2.08 3.39 -12.63
C GLU A 33 -0.98 4.05 -11.79
N LEU A 34 -0.04 3.24 -11.31
CA LEU A 34 1.07 3.69 -10.44
C LEU A 34 2.12 4.52 -11.20
N HIS A 35 2.20 4.35 -12.53
CA HIS A 35 3.17 5.02 -13.39
C HIS A 35 2.70 6.36 -13.98
N ASP A 36 1.39 6.67 -13.90
CA ASP A 36 0.83 7.95 -14.34
C ASP A 36 -0.20 8.51 -13.34
N PRO A 37 0.25 8.96 -12.16
CA PRO A 37 -0.63 9.49 -11.11
C PRO A 37 -1.36 10.77 -11.52
N VAL A 38 -0.94 11.44 -12.59
CA VAL A 38 -1.48 12.75 -13.02
C VAL A 38 -2.88 12.61 -13.62
N VAL A 39 -3.22 11.40 -14.09
CA VAL A 39 -4.51 11.10 -14.74
C VAL A 39 -5.64 10.87 -13.71
N ARG A 40 -5.31 10.49 -12.47
CA ARG A 40 -6.30 10.17 -11.42
C ARG A 40 -6.88 11.41 -10.77
N SER A 41 -8.11 11.31 -10.25
CA SER A 41 -8.83 12.43 -9.61
C SER A 41 -9.49 11.99 -8.31
N GLY A 42 -9.58 12.90 -7.34
CA GLY A 42 -10.17 12.60 -6.03
C GLY A 42 -9.32 11.63 -5.22
N ASP A 43 -9.99 10.72 -4.50
CA ASP A 43 -9.40 9.68 -3.64
C ASP A 43 -8.43 8.78 -4.44
N GLU A 44 -8.74 8.59 -5.73
CA GLU A 44 -7.90 8.04 -6.82
C GLU A 44 -6.41 8.37 -6.66
N ARG A 45 -6.19 9.69 -6.60
CA ARG A 45 -4.87 10.32 -6.63
C ARG A 45 -4.20 10.27 -5.27
N GLU A 46 -4.98 10.40 -4.20
CA GLU A 46 -4.47 10.40 -2.84
C GLU A 46 -3.88 9.03 -2.48
N VAL A 47 -4.58 7.96 -2.87
CA VAL A 47 -4.09 6.58 -2.69
C VAL A 47 -2.77 6.34 -3.42
N VAL A 48 -2.66 6.77 -4.69
CA VAL A 48 -1.41 6.60 -5.45
C VAL A 48 -0.28 7.46 -4.89
N ALA A 49 -0.56 8.69 -4.45
CA ALA A 49 0.44 9.56 -3.84
C ALA A 49 0.98 8.96 -2.53
N GLU A 50 0.10 8.43 -1.68
CA GLU A 50 0.47 7.74 -0.44
C GLU A 50 1.30 6.49 -0.72
N TYR A 51 0.90 5.68 -1.71
CA TYR A 51 1.66 4.51 -2.13
C TYR A 51 3.07 4.90 -2.58
N LEU A 52 3.21 5.91 -3.44
CA LEU A 52 4.51 6.34 -3.96
C LEU A 52 5.44 6.86 -2.85
N ALA A 53 4.89 7.54 -1.83
CA ALA A 53 5.66 7.99 -0.69
C ALA A 53 6.21 6.80 0.15
N ALA A 54 5.39 5.78 0.39
CA ALA A 54 5.83 4.56 1.06
C ALA A 54 6.85 3.79 0.20
N HIS A 55 6.60 3.66 -1.10
CA HIS A 55 7.49 2.99 -2.06
C HIS A 55 8.87 3.65 -2.14
N GLU A 56 8.95 4.97 -2.05
CA GLU A 56 10.22 5.69 -2.01
C GLU A 56 11.05 5.31 -0.77
N ILE A 57 10.42 5.20 0.40
CA ILE A 57 11.06 4.79 1.65
C ILE A 57 11.53 3.34 1.55
N THR A 58 10.68 2.44 1.06
CA THR A 58 11.01 1.03 0.81
C THR A 58 12.22 0.91 -0.11
N GLY A 59 12.19 1.56 -1.27
CA GLY A 59 13.30 1.51 -2.22
C GLY A 59 14.58 2.17 -1.70
N ALA A 60 14.49 3.16 -0.81
CA ALA A 60 15.66 3.71 -0.13
C ALA A 60 16.25 2.74 0.90
N LEU A 61 15.39 2.05 1.66
CA LEU A 61 15.76 1.03 2.63
C LEU A 61 16.47 -0.16 1.95
N GLU A 62 15.93 -0.67 0.84
CA GLU A 62 16.54 -1.77 0.08
C GLU A 62 17.91 -1.41 -0.52
N ARG A 63 18.09 -0.14 -0.90
CA ARG A 63 19.40 0.38 -1.36
C ARG A 63 20.40 0.58 -0.23
N GLY A 64 20.00 0.35 1.02
CA GLY A 64 20.84 0.54 2.19
C GLY A 64 21.10 2.01 2.50
N ALA A 65 20.13 2.90 2.30
CA ALA A 65 20.26 4.29 2.67
C ALA A 65 20.37 4.44 4.20
N ASP A 66 21.48 5.02 4.67
CA ASP A 66 21.75 5.21 6.11
C ASP A 66 20.85 6.28 6.77
N ASP A 67 20.16 7.11 5.98
CA ASP A 67 19.33 8.21 6.46
C ASP A 67 17.88 7.79 6.80
N ILE A 68 17.49 6.54 6.55
CA ILE A 68 16.15 6.05 6.86
C ILE A 68 16.02 5.77 8.35
N SER A 69 15.16 6.54 9.02
CA SER A 69 14.91 6.36 10.44
C SER A 69 13.84 5.29 10.68
N PRO A 70 13.79 4.69 11.88
CA PRO A 70 12.67 3.81 12.26
C PRO A 70 11.29 4.49 12.18
N GLY A 71 11.25 5.82 12.31
CA GLY A 71 10.03 6.60 12.15
C GLY A 71 9.54 6.64 10.70
N ASP A 72 10.46 6.70 9.73
CA ASP A 72 10.13 6.67 8.31
C ASP A 72 9.60 5.29 7.90
N VAL A 73 10.24 4.22 8.39
CA VAL A 73 9.75 2.84 8.22
C VAL A 73 8.34 2.71 8.79
N ALA A 74 8.11 3.18 10.02
CA ALA A 74 6.78 3.15 10.62
C ALA A 74 5.75 3.96 9.82
N ALA A 75 6.12 5.12 9.27
CA ALA A 75 5.24 5.92 8.42
C ALA A 75 4.85 5.15 7.15
N ALA A 76 5.83 4.55 6.45
CA ALA A 76 5.59 3.74 5.25
C ALA A 76 4.64 2.57 5.53
N ILE A 77 4.88 1.81 6.61
CA ILE A 77 4.00 0.69 7.01
C ILE A 77 2.57 1.18 7.26
N ASN A 78 2.40 2.30 7.95
CA ASN A 78 1.07 2.83 8.23
C ASN A 78 0.36 3.31 6.94
N GLY A 79 1.07 3.96 6.02
CA GLY A 79 0.52 4.34 4.72
C GLY A 79 0.03 3.13 3.92
N LEU A 80 0.86 2.09 3.81
CA LEU A 80 0.51 0.85 3.13
C LEU A 80 -0.69 0.12 3.78
N ARG A 81 -0.80 0.15 5.11
CA ARG A 81 -1.97 -0.39 5.83
C ARG A 81 -3.26 0.37 5.50
N LEU A 82 -3.21 1.70 5.48
CA LEU A 82 -4.37 2.52 5.14
C LEU A 82 -4.86 2.22 3.71
N ILE A 83 -3.93 2.04 2.78
CA ILE A 83 -4.25 1.67 1.40
C ILE A 83 -4.87 0.29 1.32
N PHE A 84 -4.34 -0.70 2.05
CA PHE A 84 -4.93 -2.04 2.11
C PHE A 84 -6.38 -1.99 2.61
N ASP A 85 -6.61 -1.30 3.73
CA ASP A 85 -7.94 -1.16 4.32
C ASP A 85 -8.91 -0.51 3.34
N PHE A 86 -8.46 0.53 2.64
CA PHE A 86 -9.23 1.19 1.59
C PHE A 86 -9.59 0.21 0.45
N LEU A 87 -8.62 -0.54 -0.08
CA LEU A 87 -8.85 -1.50 -1.18
C LEU A 87 -9.79 -2.64 -0.77
N VAL A 88 -9.69 -3.12 0.48
CA VAL A 88 -10.60 -4.16 1.01
C VAL A 88 -12.01 -3.62 1.18
N ALA A 89 -12.16 -2.38 1.64
CA ALA A 89 -13.46 -1.73 1.75
C ALA A 89 -14.10 -1.54 0.36
N GLU A 90 -13.34 -1.03 -0.61
CA GLU A 90 -13.80 -0.84 -2.00
C GLU A 90 -14.28 -2.15 -2.63
N ARG A 91 -13.51 -3.24 -2.45
CA ARG A 91 -13.88 -4.57 -2.97
C ARG A 91 -15.14 -5.13 -2.31
N SER A 92 -15.30 -4.90 -1.01
CA SER A 92 -16.48 -5.34 -0.25
C SER A 92 -17.74 -4.62 -0.72
N ASP A 93 -17.65 -3.32 -1.02
CA ASP A 93 -18.76 -2.54 -1.58
C ASP A 93 -19.14 -3.00 -2.99
N VAL A 94 -18.15 -3.34 -3.82
CA VAL A 94 -18.38 -3.91 -5.17
C VAL A 94 -19.15 -5.24 -5.08
N ASP A 95 -18.72 -6.16 -4.21
CA ASP A 95 -19.38 -7.46 -4.01
C ASP A 95 -20.81 -7.29 -3.44
N ALA A 96 -21.00 -6.39 -2.48
CA ALA A 96 -22.33 -6.11 -1.90
C ALA A 96 -23.32 -5.53 -2.93
N ASN A 97 -22.82 -4.72 -3.87
CA ASN A 97 -23.65 -4.12 -4.92
C ASN A 97 -24.01 -5.11 -6.03
N PHE A 98 -23.14 -6.11 -6.30
CA PHE A 98 -23.40 -7.16 -7.30
C PHE A 98 -24.47 -8.17 -6.84
N ASN A 99 -24.58 -8.39 -5.52
CA ASN A 99 -25.47 -9.41 -4.93
C ASN A 99 -26.93 -8.92 -4.69
N GLN A 100 -27.30 -7.73 -5.17
CA GLN A 100 -28.65 -7.13 -5.04
C GLN A 100 -29.50 -7.24 -6.32
N HIS A 101 -29.00 -7.92 -7.36
CA HIS A 101 -29.67 -8.11 -8.64
C HIS A 101 -30.05 -9.59 -8.91
N GLU A 102 -30.60 -10.28 -7.91
CA GLU A 102 -31.22 -11.62 -8.07
C GLU A 102 -32.69 -11.64 -7.62
#